data_AF-A0A328EA91-F1
#
_entry.id   AF-A0A328EA91-F1
#
_cell.length_a   1.000
_cell.length_b   1.000
_cell.length_c   1.000
_cell.angle_alpha   90.00
_cell.angle_beta   90.00
_cell.angle_gamma   90.00
#
_symmetry.space_group_name_H-M   'P 1'
#
loop_
_entity.id
_entity.type
_entity.pdbx_description
1 polymer ?
#
loop_
_entity_poly.entity_id
_entity_poly.type
_entity_poly.pdbx_seq_one_letter_code
_entity_poly.pdbx_strand_id
1 'polypeptide(L)'
;MAAYATPSAVAALPPLNVLRPLTDSPQFPAFIKEKSAAPPPRLLPHLVVLVSETILTFLWILHQAARWRPIKRAVFPERLPEDEEQLPALDVFVCTADPNKEPSLGVMNTVLSAMSLDYPSRKLSIYVSDDGGSSVTLNAVREAWRFSRFWVPFCRKYEVEVRCPEAYFSDHGSIGGSEDDDDEYVAHRKIIQERYSVFKDALEKNSVNASKSVSRDHPPTVEVMKDENEDSSGLREMPLLVYVAREKRRGHPHHFKGGAVNVLLRVSAVISNAPYFLVLDCDMYCNDPSSARQAMCFYLDRKVSSSEIAWVQFPQQFHNATERDLYDGRLNPNLREGQGFDGLRGPVLYGCNFFMKREAIHGAKNIRMGDDLNELKELFGSSNEFIEAARHKHCYKPKLAEDRKPSGALQKELQLLASFTYDAGTQWGKQASLYNGYMKPDRLSSSNMVSVLLNGRLGSDMALLWRMV
;
A
#
# COMPACT_ATOMS: atom_id res chain seq x y z
N MET A 1 -21.67 -39.22 -27.37
CA MET A 1 -22.16 -40.33 -26.51
C MET A 1 -22.51 -39.76 -25.15
N ALA A 2 -23.80 -39.59 -24.90
CA ALA A 2 -24.35 -39.23 -23.60
C ALA A 2 -24.93 -40.50 -22.96
N ALA A 3 -24.80 -40.66 -21.65
CA ALA A 3 -25.65 -41.56 -20.87
C ALA A 3 -25.82 -41.00 -19.45
N TYR A 4 -27.03 -40.49 -19.22
CA TYR A 4 -27.60 -40.10 -17.93
C TYR A 4 -27.93 -41.34 -17.08
N ALA A 5 -27.89 -41.21 -15.76
CA ALA A 5 -28.60 -42.09 -14.83
C ALA A 5 -29.35 -41.25 -13.78
N THR A 6 -30.66 -41.44 -13.70
CA THR A 6 -31.63 -40.84 -12.78
C THR A 6 -32.04 -41.81 -11.65
N PRO A 7 -32.71 -41.33 -10.58
CA PRO A 7 -32.81 -42.00 -9.28
C PRO A 7 -34.14 -42.76 -9.04
N SER A 8 -34.17 -43.64 -8.03
CA SER A 8 -35.33 -44.41 -7.53
C SER A 8 -35.08 -44.72 -6.04
N ALA A 9 -36.02 -44.80 -5.08
CA ALA A 9 -37.43 -44.42 -4.96
C ALA A 9 -37.76 -44.37 -3.44
N VAL A 10 -38.79 -43.61 -3.09
CA VAL A 10 -39.38 -43.48 -1.75
C VAL A 10 -40.32 -44.65 -1.46
N ALA A 11 -40.31 -45.22 -0.25
CA ALA A 11 -41.32 -46.16 0.22
C ALA A 11 -41.93 -45.69 1.55
N ALA A 12 -43.25 -45.52 1.54
CA ALA A 12 -44.10 -45.10 2.66
C ALA A 12 -44.59 -46.30 3.49
N LEU A 13 -44.88 -46.09 4.78
CA LEU A 13 -45.53 -47.07 5.67
C LEU A 13 -46.96 -46.63 6.04
N PRO A 14 -47.96 -47.55 6.19
CA PRO A 14 -49.37 -47.23 6.47
C PRO A 14 -49.75 -47.31 7.98
N PRO A 15 -51.01 -46.99 8.37
CA PRO A 15 -51.33 -46.38 9.68
C PRO A 15 -51.93 -47.30 10.76
N LEU A 16 -52.06 -46.71 11.96
CA LEU A 16 -52.65 -47.20 13.23
C LEU A 16 -54.09 -47.74 13.14
N ASN A 17 -54.41 -48.83 13.87
CA ASN A 17 -55.55 -48.87 14.80
C ASN A 17 -55.73 -50.17 15.66
N VAL A 18 -56.12 -49.94 16.92
CA VAL A 18 -57.09 -50.69 17.78
C VAL A 18 -56.62 -51.84 18.71
N LEU A 19 -57.10 -51.69 19.95
CA LEU A 19 -56.91 -52.38 21.24
C LEU A 19 -57.53 -53.80 21.36
N ARG A 20 -57.02 -54.61 22.32
CA ARG A 20 -57.84 -55.48 23.20
C ARG A 20 -57.17 -55.75 24.58
N PRO A 21 -57.94 -56.04 25.66
CA PRO A 21 -57.50 -55.84 27.06
C PRO A 21 -57.55 -57.09 27.99
N LEU A 22 -57.07 -56.89 29.24
CA LEU A 22 -57.34 -57.62 30.52
C LEU A 22 -56.65 -59.00 30.70
N THR A 23 -56.08 -59.41 31.85
CA THR A 23 -56.48 -59.33 33.28
C THR A 23 -55.33 -59.69 34.26
N ASP A 24 -55.34 -59.07 35.46
CA ASP A 24 -55.06 -59.58 36.84
C ASP A 24 -53.69 -60.22 37.20
N SER A 25 -53.02 -59.99 38.36
CA SER A 25 -53.20 -59.24 39.64
C SER A 25 -51.90 -59.46 40.51
N PRO A 26 -51.80 -59.20 41.84
CA PRO A 26 -51.55 -57.92 42.53
C PRO A 26 -50.32 -57.89 43.53
N GLN A 27 -49.88 -56.66 43.92
CA GLN A 27 -49.35 -56.20 45.25
C GLN A 27 -48.03 -56.81 45.82
N PHE A 28 -46.98 -56.15 46.39
CA PHE A 28 -46.64 -54.91 47.14
C PHE A 28 -45.07 -54.77 47.17
N PRO A 29 -44.36 -53.79 47.82
CA PRO A 29 -44.72 -52.48 48.36
C PRO A 29 -43.81 -51.32 47.81
N ALA A 30 -44.07 -50.11 48.30
CA ALA A 30 -43.46 -48.83 47.96
C ALA A 30 -41.92 -48.82 47.86
N PHE A 31 -41.40 -48.52 46.67
CA PHE A 31 -40.07 -47.93 46.50
C PHE A 31 -40.21 -46.42 46.35
N ILE A 32 -39.43 -45.72 47.17
CA ILE A 32 -39.37 -44.28 47.37
C ILE A 32 -39.32 -43.55 46.03
N LYS A 33 -40.26 -42.62 45.82
CA LYS A 33 -40.21 -41.61 44.77
C LYS A 33 -38.99 -40.71 45.04
N GLU A 34 -37.83 -41.05 44.51
CA GLU A 34 -36.80 -40.05 44.29
C GLU A 34 -37.40 -39.03 43.32
N LYS A 35 -37.77 -37.86 43.85
CA LYS A 35 -37.94 -36.67 43.03
C LYS A 35 -36.59 -36.46 42.35
N SER A 36 -36.46 -36.90 41.10
CA SER A 36 -35.44 -36.38 40.19
C SER A 36 -35.64 -34.87 40.14
N ALA A 37 -34.86 -34.15 40.93
CA ALA A 37 -34.85 -32.71 40.92
C ALA A 37 -34.51 -32.29 39.48
N ALA A 38 -35.36 -31.46 38.87
CA ALA A 38 -35.03 -30.86 37.59
C ALA A 38 -33.61 -30.28 37.68
N PRO A 39 -32.73 -30.54 36.69
CA PRO A 39 -31.37 -30.03 36.73
C PRO A 39 -31.45 -28.51 36.96
N PRO A 40 -30.61 -27.95 37.86
CA PRO A 40 -30.68 -26.53 38.16
C PRO A 40 -30.59 -25.74 36.86
N PRO A 41 -31.38 -24.65 36.72
CA PRO A 41 -31.38 -23.86 35.49
C PRO A 41 -29.94 -23.51 35.16
N ARG A 42 -29.48 -23.91 33.97
CA ARG A 42 -28.11 -23.65 33.49
C ARG A 42 -27.98 -22.18 33.11
N LEU A 43 -28.20 -21.28 34.06
CA LEU A 43 -28.30 -19.83 33.86
C LEU A 43 -27.01 -19.26 33.25
N LEU A 44 -25.85 -19.78 33.66
CA LEU A 44 -24.56 -19.32 33.20
C LEU A 44 -24.35 -19.56 31.68
N PRO A 45 -24.55 -20.77 31.12
CA PRO A 45 -24.53 -20.96 29.66
C PRO A 45 -25.49 -20.05 28.88
N HIS A 46 -26.72 -19.84 29.38
CA HIS A 46 -27.69 -18.96 28.71
C HIS A 46 -27.25 -17.49 28.74
N LEU A 47 -26.67 -17.04 29.85
CA LEU A 47 -26.12 -15.69 29.98
C LEU A 47 -24.94 -15.49 29.01
N VAL A 48 -24.03 -16.47 28.89
CA VAL A 48 -22.90 -16.40 27.96
C VAL A 48 -23.38 -16.30 26.52
N VAL A 49 -24.37 -17.11 26.11
CA VAL A 49 -24.96 -17.03 24.77
C VAL A 49 -25.63 -15.68 24.55
N LEU A 50 -26.41 -15.18 25.51
CA LEU A 50 -27.07 -13.87 25.42
C LEU A 50 -26.05 -12.73 25.24
N VAL A 51 -24.98 -12.72 26.02
CA VAL A 51 -23.91 -11.71 25.90
C VAL A 51 -23.23 -11.82 24.54
N SER A 52 -22.93 -13.04 24.08
CA SER A 52 -22.34 -13.27 22.74
C SER A 52 -23.25 -12.74 21.63
N GLU A 53 -24.54 -13.07 21.63
CA GLU A 53 -25.51 -12.60 20.63
C GLU A 53 -25.69 -11.08 20.68
N THR A 54 -25.66 -10.48 21.87
CA THR A 54 -25.74 -9.02 22.03
C THR A 54 -24.53 -8.34 21.40
N ILE A 55 -23.33 -8.85 21.62
CA ILE A 55 -22.09 -8.33 21.02
C ILE A 55 -22.13 -8.51 19.50
N LEU A 56 -22.50 -9.68 18.99
CA LEU A 56 -22.58 -9.95 17.56
C LEU A 56 -23.62 -9.06 16.87
N THR A 57 -24.79 -8.88 17.49
CA THR A 57 -25.84 -7.98 16.99
C THR A 57 -25.35 -6.54 16.95
N PHE A 58 -24.68 -6.09 18.01
CA PHE A 58 -24.11 -4.75 18.07
C PHE A 58 -23.04 -4.54 16.97
N LEU A 59 -22.10 -5.47 16.81
CA LEU A 59 -21.11 -5.43 15.73
C LEU A 59 -21.77 -5.42 14.35
N TRP A 60 -22.81 -6.23 14.14
CA TRP A 60 -23.54 -6.28 12.87
C TRP A 60 -24.20 -4.94 12.54
N ILE A 61 -24.80 -4.26 13.54
CA ILE A 61 -25.38 -2.92 13.39
C ILE A 61 -24.30 -1.92 12.96
N LEU A 62 -23.13 -1.92 13.63
CA LEU A 62 -22.03 -1.01 13.28
C LEU A 62 -21.54 -1.20 11.83
N HIS A 63 -21.50 -2.44 11.34
CA HIS A 63 -21.08 -2.72 9.96
C HIS A 63 -22.12 -2.32 8.89
N GLN A 64 -23.39 -2.05 9.27
CA GLN A 64 -24.40 -1.62 8.29
C GLN A 64 -24.12 -0.22 7.73
N ALA A 65 -23.37 0.63 8.44
CA ALA A 65 -23.07 1.99 7.99
C ALA A 65 -22.38 2.01 6.61
N ALA A 66 -21.45 1.07 6.36
CA ALA A 66 -20.78 0.92 5.08
C ALA A 66 -21.71 0.40 3.96
N ARG A 67 -22.92 -0.05 4.26
CA ARG A 67 -23.85 -0.59 3.25
C ARG A 67 -24.93 0.40 2.84
N TRP A 68 -25.04 1.55 3.53
CA TRP A 68 -26.17 2.46 3.36
C TRP A 68 -26.15 3.24 2.05
N ARG A 69 -24.96 3.68 1.60
CA ARG A 69 -24.82 4.56 0.43
C ARG A 69 -23.56 4.23 -0.38
N PRO A 70 -23.44 3.06 -1.00
CA PRO A 70 -22.28 2.75 -1.83
C PRO A 70 -22.19 3.75 -3.00
N ILE A 71 -21.04 4.40 -3.15
CA ILE A 71 -20.74 5.29 -4.28
C ILE A 71 -19.77 4.59 -5.22
N LYS A 72 -20.02 4.74 -6.52
CA LYS A 72 -19.06 4.41 -7.59
C LYS A 72 -18.67 5.70 -8.28
N ARG A 73 -17.37 5.89 -8.45
CA ARG A 73 -16.82 7.06 -9.15
C ARG A 73 -16.23 6.61 -10.48
N ALA A 74 -16.42 7.42 -11.50
CA ALA A 74 -15.76 7.28 -12.79
C ALA A 74 -14.81 8.46 -12.97
N VAL A 75 -13.67 8.20 -13.59
CA VAL A 75 -12.63 9.18 -13.91
C VAL A 75 -12.46 9.24 -15.43
N PHE A 76 -12.08 10.41 -15.93
CA PHE A 76 -11.90 10.65 -17.36
C PHE A 76 -10.53 11.33 -17.57
N PRO A 77 -9.42 10.56 -17.57
CA PRO A 77 -8.07 11.09 -17.73
C PRO A 77 -7.88 11.93 -19.00
N GLU A 78 -8.69 11.69 -20.04
CA GLU A 78 -8.67 12.41 -21.31
C GLU A 78 -9.08 13.88 -21.16
N ARG A 79 -9.73 14.24 -20.04
CA ARG A 79 -10.12 15.63 -19.73
C ARG A 79 -9.09 16.38 -18.89
N LEU A 80 -8.01 15.71 -18.48
CA LEU A 80 -6.88 16.41 -17.87
C LEU A 80 -6.23 17.33 -18.91
N PRO A 81 -5.48 18.36 -18.47
CA PRO A 81 -4.73 19.19 -19.40
C PRO A 81 -3.83 18.33 -20.31
N GLU A 82 -3.94 18.54 -21.62
CA GLU A 82 -3.05 17.91 -22.60
C GLU A 82 -1.60 18.35 -22.39
N ASP A 83 -1.42 19.60 -21.97
CA ASP A 83 -0.14 20.15 -21.59
C ASP A 83 0.37 19.48 -20.30
N GLU A 84 1.30 18.55 -20.47
CA GLU A 84 1.98 17.86 -19.38
C GLU A 84 2.64 18.84 -18.39
N GLU A 85 2.94 20.09 -18.76
CA GLU A 85 3.41 21.16 -17.86
C GLU A 85 2.40 21.57 -16.80
N GLN A 86 1.11 21.29 -16.98
CA GLN A 86 0.08 21.64 -16.02
C GLN A 86 -0.18 20.55 -14.97
N LEU A 87 0.27 19.32 -15.23
CA LEU A 87 0.17 18.23 -14.25
C LEU A 87 1.11 18.48 -13.05
N PRO A 88 0.72 18.16 -11.81
CA PRO A 88 1.62 18.34 -10.66
C PRO A 88 2.77 17.31 -10.67
N ALA A 89 3.85 17.58 -9.93
CA ALA A 89 4.84 16.52 -9.66
C ALA A 89 4.24 15.43 -8.75
N LEU A 90 4.75 14.21 -8.88
CA LEU A 90 4.33 13.02 -8.16
C LEU A 90 5.56 12.22 -7.69
N ASP A 91 5.62 11.95 -6.39
CA ASP A 91 6.57 10.99 -5.82
C ASP A 91 5.93 9.60 -5.69
N VAL A 92 6.69 8.53 -5.89
CA VAL A 92 6.27 7.15 -5.64
C VAL A 92 7.20 6.53 -4.62
N PHE A 93 6.66 6.03 -3.52
CA PHE A 93 7.38 5.43 -2.42
C PHE A 93 7.19 3.92 -2.45
N VAL A 94 8.26 3.18 -2.72
CA VAL A 94 8.29 1.71 -2.66
C VAL A 94 9.06 1.31 -1.42
N CYS A 95 8.41 0.64 -0.48
CA CYS A 95 9.05 0.19 0.77
C CYS A 95 9.42 -1.29 0.68
N THR A 96 10.64 -1.65 1.06
CA THR A 96 11.10 -3.03 1.21
C THR A 96 11.77 -3.24 2.57
N ALA A 97 11.52 -4.39 3.19
CA ALA A 97 12.01 -4.74 4.52
C ALA A 97 13.45 -5.27 4.50
N ASP A 98 13.72 -6.35 3.75
CA ASP A 98 15.05 -6.91 3.53
C ASP A 98 15.03 -7.96 2.39
N PRO A 99 16.14 -8.17 1.68
CA PRO A 99 16.19 -9.05 0.51
C PRO A 99 16.00 -10.54 0.80
N ASN A 100 16.01 -10.99 2.07
CA ASN A 100 15.75 -12.39 2.39
C ASN A 100 14.25 -12.68 2.49
N LYS A 101 13.46 -11.72 2.98
CA LYS A 101 12.00 -11.82 3.05
C LYS A 101 11.33 -11.43 1.75
N GLU A 102 11.89 -10.44 1.08
CA GLU A 102 11.34 -9.83 -0.13
C GLU A 102 12.38 -9.92 -1.25
N PRO A 103 12.28 -10.93 -2.14
CA PRO A 103 13.27 -11.15 -3.17
C PRO A 103 13.45 -9.92 -4.06
N SER A 104 14.71 -9.52 -4.30
CA SER A 104 15.03 -8.29 -5.03
C SER A 104 14.38 -8.22 -6.41
N LEU A 105 14.21 -9.35 -7.10
CA LEU A 105 13.51 -9.39 -8.39
C LEU A 105 12.06 -8.90 -8.30
N GLY A 106 11.31 -9.34 -7.28
CA GLY A 106 9.92 -8.89 -7.07
C GLY A 106 9.87 -7.39 -6.79
N VAL A 107 10.73 -6.91 -5.88
CA VAL A 107 10.82 -5.48 -5.54
C VAL A 107 11.16 -4.65 -6.77
N MET A 108 12.15 -5.07 -7.57
CA MET A 108 12.59 -4.30 -8.73
C MET A 108 11.56 -4.31 -9.86
N ASN A 109 10.77 -5.37 -10.03
CA ASN A 109 9.65 -5.36 -10.96
C ASN A 109 8.60 -4.31 -10.59
N THR A 110 8.31 -4.15 -9.30
CA THR A 110 7.43 -3.07 -8.79
C THR A 110 8.04 -1.69 -9.05
N VAL A 111 9.36 -1.53 -8.83
CA VAL A 111 10.07 -0.27 -9.14
C VAL A 111 10.00 0.06 -10.64
N LEU A 112 10.27 -0.91 -11.52
CA LEU A 112 10.21 -0.75 -12.97
C LEU A 112 8.80 -0.43 -13.47
N SER A 113 7.78 -1.04 -12.86
CA SER A 113 6.37 -0.72 -13.10
C SER A 113 6.04 0.71 -12.67
N ALA A 114 6.48 1.15 -11.48
CA ALA A 114 6.29 2.52 -11.01
C ALA A 114 7.00 3.55 -11.91
N MET A 115 8.20 3.24 -12.42
CA MET A 115 8.93 4.10 -13.36
C MET A 115 8.25 4.21 -14.75
N SER A 116 7.38 3.27 -15.10
CA SER A 116 6.70 3.22 -16.40
C SER A 116 5.20 3.58 -16.31
N LEU A 117 4.78 4.23 -15.22
CA LEU A 117 3.47 4.89 -15.16
C LEU A 117 3.30 5.87 -16.34
N ASP A 118 2.08 5.98 -16.84
CA ASP A 118 1.70 7.00 -17.82
C ASP A 118 1.61 8.35 -17.11
N TYR A 119 2.79 8.95 -16.92
CA TYR A 119 2.98 10.26 -16.32
C TYR A 119 4.26 10.90 -16.87
N PRO A 120 4.36 12.24 -16.94
CA PRO A 120 5.55 12.91 -17.46
C PRO A 120 6.80 12.54 -16.65
N SER A 121 7.86 12.04 -17.31
CA SER A 121 9.09 11.59 -16.65
C SER A 121 9.68 12.61 -15.68
N ARG A 122 9.77 13.87 -16.12
CA ARG A 122 10.33 14.97 -15.33
C ARG A 122 9.51 15.34 -14.09
N LYS A 123 8.28 14.82 -14.00
CA LYS A 123 7.35 15.03 -12.88
C LYS A 123 7.18 13.79 -12.02
N LEU A 124 7.79 12.68 -12.40
CA LEU A 124 7.70 11.41 -11.69
C LEU A 124 9.03 11.12 -11.00
N SER A 125 8.99 10.90 -9.68
CA SER A 125 10.17 10.55 -8.88
C SER A 125 9.89 9.31 -8.04
N ILE A 126 10.72 8.29 -8.16
CA ILE A 126 10.58 7.00 -7.49
C ILE A 126 11.61 6.93 -6.38
N TYR A 127 11.15 6.61 -5.17
CA TYR A 127 11.98 6.42 -3.99
C TYR A 127 11.82 4.99 -3.50
N VAL A 128 12.94 4.27 -3.42
CA VAL A 128 13.01 2.93 -2.86
C VAL A 128 13.54 3.04 -1.44
N SER A 129 12.70 2.74 -0.44
CA SER A 129 13.12 2.67 0.95
C SER A 129 13.54 1.24 1.29
N ASP A 130 14.83 1.03 1.56
CA ASP A 130 15.37 -0.24 2.05
C ASP A 130 15.55 -0.20 3.57
N ASP A 131 14.67 -0.88 4.28
CA ASP A 131 14.73 -1.02 5.73
C ASP A 131 15.85 -1.97 6.18
N GLY A 132 16.40 -2.80 5.30
CA GLY A 132 17.48 -3.74 5.59
C GLY A 132 18.86 -3.11 5.47
N GLY A 133 18.97 -1.95 4.80
CA GLY A 133 20.23 -1.27 4.52
C GLY A 133 21.22 -2.15 3.78
N SER A 134 20.72 -3.00 2.89
CA SER A 134 21.48 -4.06 2.24
C SER A 134 22.19 -3.57 0.98
N SER A 135 23.47 -3.92 0.86
CA SER A 135 24.21 -3.73 -0.39
C SER A 135 23.61 -4.51 -1.57
N VAL A 136 22.91 -5.62 -1.32
CA VAL A 136 22.22 -6.40 -2.35
C VAL A 136 21.04 -5.62 -2.91
N THR A 137 20.21 -5.02 -2.05
CA THR A 137 19.10 -4.17 -2.49
C THR A 137 19.60 -2.95 -3.24
N LEU A 138 20.64 -2.27 -2.73
CA LEU A 138 21.23 -1.12 -3.41
C LEU A 138 21.75 -1.49 -4.81
N ASN A 139 22.50 -2.59 -4.94
CA ASN A 139 22.96 -3.07 -6.24
C ASN A 139 21.79 -3.48 -7.15
N ALA A 140 20.72 -4.07 -6.59
CA ALA A 140 19.52 -4.38 -7.36
C ALA A 140 18.86 -3.13 -7.94
N VAL A 141 18.79 -2.03 -7.18
CA VAL A 141 18.26 -0.74 -7.69
C VAL A 141 19.16 -0.17 -8.79
N ARG A 142 20.48 -0.33 -8.70
CA ARG A 142 21.42 0.07 -9.77
C ARG A 142 21.22 -0.75 -11.05
N GLU A 143 21.03 -2.07 -10.94
CA GLU A 143 20.73 -2.91 -12.11
C GLU A 143 19.34 -2.58 -12.68
N ALA A 144 18.35 -2.29 -11.82
CA ALA A 144 17.02 -1.87 -12.26
C ALA A 144 17.07 -0.53 -13.00
N TRP A 145 17.88 0.42 -12.53
CA TRP A 145 18.14 1.67 -13.25
C TRP A 145 18.67 1.40 -14.66
N ARG A 146 19.69 0.55 -14.81
CA ARG A 146 20.25 0.19 -16.12
C ARG A 146 19.22 -0.45 -17.05
N PHE A 147 18.40 -1.38 -16.55
CA PHE A 147 17.36 -2.01 -17.34
C PHE A 147 16.22 -1.03 -17.69
N SER A 148 15.88 -0.11 -16.78
CA SER A 148 14.81 0.88 -16.97
C SER A 148 15.04 1.77 -18.19
N ARG A 149 16.30 2.04 -18.55
CA ARG A 149 16.70 2.77 -19.76
C ARG A 149 16.16 2.17 -21.05
N PHE A 150 15.86 0.87 -21.04
CA PHE A 150 15.28 0.16 -22.17
C PHE A 150 13.79 -0.09 -21.96
N TRP A 151 13.40 -0.46 -20.74
CA TRP A 151 12.01 -0.78 -20.40
C TRP A 151 11.07 0.42 -20.49
N VAL A 152 11.44 1.58 -19.94
CA VAL A 152 10.56 2.76 -19.88
C VAL A 152 10.30 3.33 -21.29
N PRO A 153 11.31 3.54 -22.16
CA PRO A 153 11.04 3.98 -23.54
C PRO A 153 10.25 2.95 -24.34
N PHE A 154 10.53 1.65 -24.19
CA PHE A 154 9.76 0.58 -24.83
C PHE A 154 8.28 0.63 -24.42
N CYS A 155 8.02 0.71 -23.12
CA CYS A 155 6.69 0.86 -22.55
C CYS A 155 5.92 2.03 -23.17
N ARG A 156 6.56 3.20 -23.28
CA ARG A 156 5.92 4.39 -23.84
C ARG A 156 5.70 4.33 -25.34
N LYS A 157 6.70 3.86 -26.08
CA LYS A 157 6.66 3.80 -27.54
C LYS A 157 5.51 2.91 -28.05
N TYR A 158 5.27 1.79 -27.37
CA TYR A 158 4.26 0.81 -27.76
C TYR A 158 3.06 0.77 -26.82
N GLU A 159 2.90 1.79 -25.96
CA GLU A 159 1.76 1.93 -25.03
C GLU A 159 1.45 0.68 -24.20
N VAL A 160 2.49 -0.09 -23.83
CA VAL A 160 2.36 -1.39 -23.15
C VAL A 160 1.51 -1.31 -21.87
N GLU A 161 0.33 -1.93 -21.84
CA GLU A 161 -0.55 -1.84 -20.67
C GLU A 161 0.09 -2.44 -19.40
N VAL A 162 0.70 -3.62 -19.51
CA VAL A 162 1.33 -4.32 -18.38
C VAL A 162 2.74 -3.78 -18.14
N ARG A 163 2.87 -2.86 -17.18
CA ARG A 163 4.12 -2.16 -16.85
C ARG A 163 5.13 -2.97 -16.03
N CYS A 164 4.69 -4.06 -15.41
CA CYS A 164 5.55 -4.98 -14.67
C CYS A 164 6.22 -5.98 -15.64
N PRO A 165 7.56 -5.98 -15.79
CA PRO A 165 8.24 -6.86 -16.75
C PRO A 165 7.96 -8.35 -16.53
N GLU A 166 8.00 -8.83 -15.28
CA GLU A 166 7.70 -10.24 -14.98
C GLU A 166 6.28 -10.62 -15.40
N ALA A 167 5.30 -9.76 -15.12
CA ALA A 167 3.91 -10.00 -15.50
C ALA A 167 3.75 -9.92 -17.03
N TYR A 168 4.39 -8.97 -17.69
CA TYR A 168 4.34 -8.77 -19.15
C TYR A 168 4.95 -9.95 -19.92
N PHE A 169 6.07 -10.50 -19.46
CA PHE A 169 6.74 -11.64 -20.09
C PHE A 169 6.22 -13.01 -19.61
N SER A 170 5.24 -13.04 -18.70
CA SER A 170 4.58 -14.29 -18.29
C SER A 170 3.62 -14.82 -19.35
N ASP A 171 3.32 -16.13 -19.32
CA ASP A 171 2.47 -16.83 -20.30
C ASP A 171 1.03 -16.28 -20.41
N HIS A 172 0.58 -15.46 -19.45
CA HIS A 172 -0.74 -14.80 -19.45
C HIS A 172 -0.68 -13.32 -19.88
N GLY A 173 0.52 -12.73 -19.98
CA GLY A 173 0.74 -11.32 -20.38
C GLY A 173 0.97 -11.12 -21.88
N SER A 174 1.02 -12.20 -22.65
CA SER A 174 1.15 -12.24 -24.10
C SER A 174 -0.15 -11.84 -24.82
N ILE A 175 -0.65 -10.63 -24.56
CA ILE A 175 -1.68 -9.99 -25.41
C ILE A 175 -1.02 -9.30 -26.62
N GLY A 176 0.31 -9.08 -26.59
CA GLY A 176 1.10 -8.60 -27.73
C GLY A 176 1.68 -9.77 -28.53
N GLY A 177 0.93 -10.20 -29.53
CA GLY A 177 1.31 -11.23 -30.49
C GLY A 177 0.16 -11.56 -31.44
N SER A 178 -0.61 -10.55 -31.86
CA SER A 178 -1.60 -10.74 -32.91
C SER A 178 -0.88 -10.95 -34.25
N GLU A 179 -1.52 -11.62 -35.22
CA GLU A 179 -0.96 -11.76 -36.57
C GLU A 179 -0.72 -10.41 -37.29
N ASP A 180 -1.20 -9.30 -36.70
CA ASP A 180 -1.08 -7.91 -37.18
C ASP A 180 0.01 -7.09 -36.45
N ASP A 181 0.81 -7.69 -35.55
CA ASP A 181 1.86 -6.97 -34.83
C ASP A 181 3.02 -6.58 -35.78
N ASP A 182 3.46 -5.31 -35.71
CA ASP A 182 4.57 -4.77 -36.49
C ASP A 182 5.87 -5.57 -36.25
N ASP A 183 6.56 -5.97 -37.33
CA ASP A 183 7.87 -6.65 -37.29
C ASP A 183 8.88 -5.88 -36.42
N GLU A 184 8.83 -4.54 -36.43
CA GLU A 184 9.67 -3.69 -35.58
C GLU A 184 9.39 -3.91 -34.09
N TYR A 185 8.10 -3.99 -33.71
CA TYR A 185 7.68 -4.25 -32.34
C TYR A 185 8.13 -5.64 -31.89
N VAL A 186 7.93 -6.66 -32.71
CA VAL A 186 8.33 -8.04 -32.39
C VAL A 186 9.85 -8.14 -32.17
N ALA A 187 10.64 -7.55 -33.07
CA ALA A 187 12.10 -7.51 -32.94
C ALA A 187 12.55 -6.77 -31.67
N HIS A 188 11.95 -5.60 -31.39
CA HIS A 188 12.30 -4.82 -30.20
C HIS A 188 11.88 -5.54 -28.91
N ARG A 189 10.68 -6.15 -28.87
CA ARG A 189 10.20 -6.96 -27.74
C ARG A 189 11.17 -8.08 -27.39
N LYS A 190 11.71 -8.77 -28.40
CA LYS A 190 12.72 -9.83 -28.20
C LYS A 190 14.01 -9.30 -27.58
N ILE A 191 14.51 -8.16 -28.05
CA ILE A 191 15.69 -7.48 -27.47
C ILE A 191 15.45 -7.13 -25.99
N ILE A 192 14.26 -6.60 -25.67
CA ILE A 192 13.90 -6.27 -24.28
C ILE A 192 13.79 -7.54 -23.42
N GLN A 193 13.23 -8.63 -23.95
CA GLN A 193 13.14 -9.91 -23.26
C GLN A 193 14.53 -10.49 -22.91
N GLU A 194 15.47 -10.43 -23.86
CA GLU A 194 16.86 -10.86 -23.64
C GLU A 194 17.54 -10.00 -22.56
N ARG A 195 17.36 -8.67 -22.61
CA ARG A 195 17.86 -7.75 -21.58
C ARG A 195 17.24 -8.00 -20.21
N TYR A 196 15.95 -8.35 -20.17
CA TYR A 196 15.28 -8.71 -18.92
C TYR A 196 15.86 -9.99 -18.32
N SER A 197 16.21 -10.98 -19.16
CA SER A 197 16.91 -12.18 -18.69
C SER A 197 18.28 -11.86 -18.09
N VAL A 198 19.07 -11.00 -18.75
CA VAL A 198 20.37 -10.54 -18.21
C VAL A 198 20.21 -9.82 -16.88
N PHE A 199 19.17 -8.99 -16.76
CA PHE A 199 18.83 -8.31 -15.51
C PHE A 199 18.48 -9.31 -14.39
N LYS A 200 17.65 -10.32 -14.67
CA LYS A 200 17.33 -11.38 -13.70
C LYS A 200 18.58 -12.11 -13.23
N ASP A 201 19.43 -12.54 -14.15
CA ASP A 201 20.69 -13.23 -13.83
C ASP A 201 21.62 -12.36 -12.96
N ALA A 202 21.66 -11.05 -13.21
CA ALA A 202 22.44 -10.11 -12.41
C ALA A 202 21.92 -10.03 -10.96
N LEU A 203 20.60 -9.97 -10.78
CA LEU A 203 19.98 -9.98 -9.45
C LEU A 203 20.22 -11.28 -8.70
N GLU A 204 20.11 -12.42 -9.38
CA GLU A 204 20.39 -13.74 -8.79
C GLU A 204 21.84 -13.85 -8.32
N LYS A 205 22.80 -13.42 -9.14
CA LYS A 205 24.23 -13.36 -8.76
C LYS A 205 24.48 -12.47 -7.54
N ASN A 206 23.78 -11.34 -7.46
CA ASN A 206 23.88 -10.42 -6.32
C ASN A 206 23.26 -10.99 -5.03
N SER A 207 22.26 -11.88 -5.16
CA SER A 207 21.52 -12.43 -4.02
C SER A 207 22.28 -13.46 -3.17
N VAL A 208 23.38 -14.03 -3.68
CA VAL A 208 24.14 -15.12 -3.05
C VAL A 208 24.64 -14.79 -1.62
N ASN A 209 24.78 -13.51 -1.28
CA ASN A 209 25.19 -13.03 0.05
C ASN A 209 24.13 -12.16 0.76
N ALA A 210 22.85 -12.25 0.38
CA ALA A 210 21.77 -11.42 0.93
C ALA A 210 21.69 -11.46 2.47
N SER A 211 21.82 -12.63 3.09
CA SER A 211 21.74 -12.78 4.55
C SER A 211 22.85 -12.07 5.31
N LYS A 212 24.04 -11.91 4.71
CA LYS A 212 25.19 -11.22 5.32
C LYS A 212 25.17 -9.72 5.09
N SER A 213 24.37 -9.26 4.12
CA SER A 213 24.31 -7.85 3.71
C SER A 213 23.37 -6.99 4.57
N VAL A 214 22.45 -7.62 5.31
CA VAL A 214 21.48 -6.92 6.16
C VAL A 214 22.12 -6.59 7.50
N SER A 215 22.07 -5.33 7.90
CA SER A 215 22.55 -4.89 9.20
C SER A 215 21.43 -4.31 10.04
N ARG A 216 21.44 -4.58 11.35
CA ARG A 216 20.61 -3.85 12.32
C ARG A 216 21.26 -2.55 12.79
N ASP A 217 22.48 -2.30 12.30
CA ASP A 217 23.31 -1.16 12.66
C ASP A 217 24.03 -0.66 11.39
N HIS A 218 23.50 0.38 10.77
CA HIS A 218 24.07 0.95 9.55
C HIS A 218 23.79 2.45 9.46
N PRO A 219 24.71 3.21 8.84
CA PRO A 219 24.51 4.64 8.60
C PRO A 219 23.38 4.89 7.59
N PRO A 220 22.86 6.13 7.52
CA PRO A 220 21.93 6.51 6.48
C PRO A 220 22.65 6.55 5.13
N THR A 221 22.02 5.97 4.12
CA THR A 221 22.50 5.97 2.73
C THR A 221 21.40 6.51 1.83
N VAL A 222 21.69 7.59 1.11
CA VAL A 222 20.79 8.14 0.09
C VAL A 222 21.59 8.24 -1.20
N GLU A 223 21.12 7.56 -2.25
CA GLU A 223 21.79 7.51 -3.55
C GLU A 223 20.78 7.84 -4.65
N VAL A 224 21.09 8.88 -5.42
CA VAL A 224 20.32 9.27 -6.61
C VAL A 224 20.92 8.56 -7.81
N MET A 225 20.12 7.73 -8.49
CA MET A 225 20.57 6.98 -9.66
C MET A 225 20.79 7.91 -10.84
N LYS A 226 21.90 7.68 -11.54
CA LYS A 226 22.34 8.45 -12.70
C LYS A 226 23.27 7.61 -13.57
N ASP A 227 23.47 8.08 -14.79
CA ASP A 227 24.40 7.47 -15.73
C ASP A 227 25.83 8.01 -15.49
N GLU A 228 26.83 7.14 -15.60
CA GLU A 228 28.24 7.50 -15.37
C GLU A 228 28.83 8.32 -16.52
N ASN A 229 28.27 8.20 -17.74
CA ASN A 229 28.89 8.66 -18.99
C ASN A 229 27.93 9.34 -20.00
N GLU A 230 26.68 9.68 -19.64
CA GLU A 230 25.73 10.30 -20.59
C GLU A 230 25.64 11.83 -20.45
N ASP A 231 25.52 12.50 -21.60
CA ASP A 231 25.08 13.89 -21.69
C ASP A 231 23.67 14.03 -21.10
N SER A 232 23.40 15.16 -20.44
CA SER A 232 22.18 15.40 -19.63
C SER A 232 20.84 15.26 -20.38
N SER A 233 20.85 15.10 -21.72
CA SER A 233 19.67 14.92 -22.55
C SER A 233 18.96 13.58 -22.29
N GLY A 234 19.70 12.47 -22.23
CA GLY A 234 19.14 11.13 -21.99
C GLY A 234 18.52 10.98 -20.59
N LEU A 235 18.95 11.79 -19.62
CA LEU A 235 18.40 11.81 -18.26
C LEU A 235 17.03 12.49 -18.16
N ARG A 236 16.70 13.41 -19.08
CA ARG A 236 15.41 14.15 -19.05
C ARG A 236 14.22 13.29 -19.46
N GLU A 237 14.48 12.21 -20.19
CA GLU A 237 13.43 11.26 -20.63
C GLU A 237 13.09 10.21 -19.58
N MET A 238 13.87 10.10 -18.51
CA MET A 238 13.67 9.09 -17.45
C MET A 238 13.12 9.71 -16.17
N PRO A 239 12.28 9.02 -15.39
CA PRO A 239 11.93 9.44 -14.04
C PRO A 239 13.15 9.50 -13.12
N LEU A 240 13.06 10.26 -12.02
CA LEU A 240 14.07 10.22 -10.97
C LEU A 240 13.97 8.88 -10.21
N LEU A 241 15.10 8.24 -9.90
CA LEU A 241 15.12 7.05 -9.05
C LEU A 241 16.10 7.29 -7.89
N VAL A 242 15.62 7.17 -6.67
CA VAL A 242 16.38 7.44 -5.44
C VAL A 242 16.30 6.24 -4.52
N TYR A 243 17.46 5.69 -4.14
CA TYR A 243 17.57 4.70 -3.08
C TYR A 243 17.74 5.41 -1.73
N VAL A 244 17.00 4.95 -0.72
CA VAL A 244 17.05 5.46 0.65
C VAL A 244 17.12 4.29 1.62
N ALA A 245 18.25 4.15 2.32
CA ALA A 245 18.34 3.36 3.54
C ALA A 245 18.50 4.31 4.71
N ARG A 246 17.50 4.37 5.59
CA ARG A 246 17.56 5.19 6.80
C ARG A 246 18.56 4.63 7.80
N GLU A 247 19.10 5.49 8.66
CA GLU A 247 19.98 5.02 9.72
C GLU A 247 19.22 4.08 10.68
N LYS A 248 19.84 2.97 11.03
CA LYS A 248 19.35 2.07 12.09
C LYS A 248 20.47 1.81 13.07
N ARG A 249 20.12 1.81 14.37
CA ARG A 249 21.01 1.45 15.48
C ARG A 249 20.32 0.46 16.38
N ARG A 250 21.09 -0.45 16.98
CA ARG A 250 20.54 -1.39 17.97
C ARG A 250 19.94 -0.63 19.15
N GLY A 251 18.83 -1.15 19.68
CA GLY A 251 18.13 -0.56 20.83
C GLY A 251 17.26 0.66 20.51
N HIS A 252 17.26 1.17 19.27
CA HIS A 252 16.45 2.32 18.88
C HIS A 252 15.20 1.87 18.10
N PRO A 253 13.99 2.25 18.55
CA PRO A 253 12.76 2.01 17.81
C PRO A 253 12.81 2.71 16.45
N HIS A 254 12.49 1.99 15.38
CA HIS A 254 12.47 2.53 14.02
C HIS A 254 11.05 2.55 13.42
N HIS A 255 10.01 2.14 14.14
CA HIS A 255 8.61 2.29 13.71
C HIS A 255 8.27 1.65 12.33
N PHE A 256 8.98 0.57 11.95
CA PHE A 256 8.73 -0.22 10.73
C PHE A 256 8.41 0.65 9.50
N LYS A 257 7.37 0.30 8.72
CA LYS A 257 6.95 1.02 7.51
C LYS A 257 6.58 2.47 7.77
N GLY A 258 5.92 2.78 8.90
CA GLY A 258 5.55 4.16 9.25
C GLY A 258 6.76 5.08 9.37
N GLY A 259 7.81 4.60 10.05
CA GLY A 259 9.07 5.34 10.13
C GLY A 259 9.81 5.44 8.79
N ALA A 260 9.72 4.41 7.93
CA ALA A 260 10.34 4.42 6.61
C ALA A 260 9.69 5.48 5.70
N VAL A 261 8.36 5.51 5.65
CA VAL A 261 7.61 6.53 4.90
C VAL A 261 7.84 7.93 5.47
N ASN A 262 7.95 8.07 6.79
CA ASN A 262 8.31 9.35 7.43
C ASN A 262 9.69 9.87 6.98
N VAL A 263 10.69 9.00 6.85
CA VAL A 263 12.00 9.38 6.30
C VAL A 263 11.88 9.77 4.82
N LEU A 264 11.16 8.98 4.02
CA LEU A 264 10.93 9.28 2.60
C LEU A 264 10.24 10.63 2.41
N LEU A 265 9.26 10.97 3.24
CA LEU A 265 8.58 12.28 3.21
C LEU A 265 9.57 13.44 3.39
N ARG A 266 10.52 13.32 4.32
CA ARG A 266 11.56 14.34 4.54
C ARG A 266 12.55 14.42 3.38
N VAL A 267 13.09 13.28 2.97
CA VAL A 267 14.09 13.19 1.89
C VAL A 267 13.51 13.70 0.57
N SER A 268 12.30 13.25 0.20
CA SER A 268 11.62 13.70 -1.03
C SER A 268 11.28 15.18 -1.00
N ALA A 269 10.91 15.76 0.15
CA ALA A 269 10.62 17.19 0.25
C ALA A 269 11.83 18.07 -0.14
N VAL A 270 13.06 17.62 0.12
CA VAL A 270 14.27 18.37 -0.27
C VAL A 270 14.72 18.05 -1.70
N ILE A 271 14.46 16.84 -2.20
CA ILE A 271 14.90 16.37 -3.53
C ILE A 271 13.95 16.78 -4.67
N SER A 272 12.66 16.48 -4.56
CA SER A 272 11.65 16.68 -5.62
C SER A 272 10.53 17.63 -5.19
N ASN A 273 10.21 17.65 -3.88
CA ASN A 273 9.11 18.37 -3.26
C ASN A 273 7.75 18.19 -3.96
N ALA A 274 7.43 16.98 -4.44
CA ALA A 274 6.18 16.75 -5.13
C ALA A 274 4.97 16.99 -4.21
N PRO A 275 3.92 17.72 -4.66
CA PRO A 275 2.73 17.97 -3.84
C PRO A 275 1.88 16.71 -3.58
N TYR A 276 2.06 15.66 -4.38
CA TYR A 276 1.39 14.38 -4.23
C TYR A 276 2.41 13.24 -4.16
N PHE A 277 2.06 12.18 -3.44
CA PHE A 277 2.87 10.97 -3.40
C PHE A 277 1.99 9.71 -3.42
N LEU A 278 2.48 8.64 -4.04
CA LEU A 278 1.92 7.30 -4.05
C LEU A 278 2.73 6.40 -3.12
N VAL A 279 2.07 5.60 -2.29
CA VAL A 279 2.75 4.57 -1.47
C VAL A 279 2.43 3.17 -2.00
N LEU A 280 3.49 2.42 -2.32
CA LEU A 280 3.44 1.03 -2.75
C LEU A 280 4.21 0.12 -1.78
N ASP A 281 3.66 -1.06 -1.55
CA ASP A 281 4.38 -2.22 -1.05
C ASP A 281 5.23 -2.80 -2.18
N CYS A 282 6.30 -3.52 -1.83
CA CYS A 282 7.24 -4.05 -2.80
C CYS A 282 6.66 -5.13 -3.74
N ASP A 283 5.51 -5.71 -3.39
CA ASP A 283 4.79 -6.73 -4.14
C ASP A 283 3.56 -6.17 -4.89
N MET A 284 3.36 -4.85 -4.87
CA MET A 284 2.20 -4.16 -5.45
C MET A 284 2.61 -3.31 -6.66
N TYR A 285 2.81 -3.96 -7.80
CA TYR A 285 3.06 -3.26 -9.07
C TYR A 285 1.79 -2.60 -9.63
N CYS A 286 1.97 -1.57 -10.46
CA CYS A 286 0.86 -0.86 -11.09
C CYS A 286 0.30 -1.71 -12.25
N ASN A 287 -0.94 -2.18 -12.10
CA ASN A 287 -1.65 -2.93 -13.13
C ASN A 287 -2.30 -2.05 -14.20
N ASP A 288 -2.59 -0.78 -13.86
CA ASP A 288 -3.08 0.23 -14.79
C ASP A 288 -2.07 1.39 -14.87
N PRO A 289 -1.45 1.63 -16.03
CA PRO A 289 -0.45 2.69 -16.17
C PRO A 289 -1.03 4.08 -16.00
N SER A 290 -2.32 4.27 -16.25
CA SER A 290 -3.00 5.57 -16.16
C SER A 290 -3.43 5.92 -14.73
N SER A 291 -3.21 5.03 -13.75
CA SER A 291 -3.62 5.20 -12.34
C SER A 291 -3.18 6.54 -11.72
N ALA A 292 -1.98 7.04 -12.07
CA ALA A 292 -1.51 8.36 -11.66
C ALA A 292 -2.40 9.50 -12.20
N ARG A 293 -2.71 9.48 -13.51
CA ARG A 293 -3.63 10.45 -14.14
C ARG A 293 -5.04 10.33 -13.54
N GLN A 294 -5.53 9.11 -13.35
CA GLN A 294 -6.83 8.87 -12.70
C GLN A 294 -6.92 9.48 -11.30
N ALA A 295 -5.86 9.36 -10.49
CA ALA A 295 -5.79 10.03 -9.20
C ALA A 295 -5.82 11.57 -9.34
N MET A 296 -5.11 12.11 -10.34
CA MET A 296 -5.10 13.55 -10.61
C MET A 296 -6.47 14.09 -11.04
N CYS A 297 -7.33 13.29 -11.68
CA CYS A 297 -8.72 13.68 -11.97
C CYS A 297 -9.48 14.12 -10.71
N PHE A 298 -9.23 13.49 -9.56
CA PHE A 298 -9.86 13.89 -8.30
C PHE A 298 -9.26 15.17 -7.73
N TYR A 299 -7.94 15.33 -7.81
CA TYR A 299 -7.26 16.46 -7.21
C TYR A 299 -7.34 17.76 -8.02
N LEU A 300 -7.48 17.65 -9.34
CA LEU A 300 -7.53 18.78 -10.27
C LEU A 300 -8.96 19.16 -10.67
N ASP A 301 -9.97 18.42 -10.22
CA ASP A 301 -11.37 18.82 -10.40
C ASP A 301 -11.60 20.16 -9.69
N ARG A 302 -12.16 21.14 -10.41
CA ARG A 302 -12.48 22.47 -9.86
C ARG A 302 -13.78 22.46 -9.04
N LYS A 303 -14.65 21.47 -9.27
CA LYS A 303 -15.96 21.35 -8.60
C LYS A 303 -15.85 20.65 -7.25
N VAL A 304 -14.93 19.71 -7.13
CA VAL A 304 -14.58 19.09 -5.85
C VAL A 304 -13.42 19.90 -5.30
N SER A 305 -13.57 20.53 -4.13
CA SER A 305 -12.49 21.37 -3.65
C SER A 305 -11.27 20.47 -3.39
N SER A 306 -10.14 20.76 -4.05
CA SER A 306 -8.88 20.04 -3.82
C SER A 306 -8.39 20.15 -2.36
N SER A 307 -8.99 21.05 -1.57
CA SER A 307 -8.79 21.16 -0.12
C SER A 307 -9.55 20.11 0.71
N GLU A 308 -10.51 19.40 0.11
CA GLU A 308 -11.36 18.41 0.80
C GLU A 308 -10.83 16.98 0.65
N ILE A 309 -10.01 16.71 -0.38
CA ILE A 309 -9.45 15.37 -0.63
C ILE A 309 -8.03 15.30 -0.08
N ALA A 310 -7.85 14.46 0.94
CA ALA A 310 -6.53 14.15 1.48
C ALA A 310 -5.83 13.00 0.72
N TRP A 311 -6.57 11.93 0.39
CA TRP A 311 -6.05 10.79 -0.37
C TRP A 311 -7.08 10.21 -1.34
N VAL A 312 -6.58 9.47 -2.34
CA VAL A 312 -7.34 8.62 -3.25
C VAL A 312 -6.83 7.19 -3.06
N GLN A 313 -7.66 6.31 -2.50
CA GLN A 313 -7.32 4.90 -2.27
C GLN A 313 -7.80 4.05 -3.45
N PHE A 314 -6.89 3.30 -4.06
CA PHE A 314 -7.20 2.29 -5.06
C PHE A 314 -7.40 0.93 -4.39
N PRO A 315 -8.29 0.07 -4.93
CA PRO A 315 -8.43 -1.29 -4.45
C PRO A 315 -7.15 -2.10 -4.69
N GLN A 316 -6.90 -3.08 -3.80
CA GLN A 316 -5.82 -4.05 -3.98
C GLN A 316 -6.36 -5.25 -4.75
N GLN A 317 -5.60 -5.72 -5.75
CA GLN A 317 -5.92 -6.90 -6.55
C GLN A 317 -4.74 -7.86 -6.51
N PHE A 318 -5.02 -9.14 -6.29
CA PHE A 318 -4.00 -10.20 -6.16
C PHE A 318 -4.11 -11.17 -7.34
N HIS A 319 -3.00 -11.44 -8.01
CA HIS A 319 -2.96 -12.20 -9.27
C HIS A 319 -2.88 -13.72 -9.08
N ASN A 320 -2.59 -14.18 -7.86
CA ASN A 320 -2.27 -15.59 -7.55
C ASN A 320 -3.48 -16.35 -6.97
N ALA A 321 -4.67 -15.74 -7.00
CA ALA A 321 -5.86 -16.32 -6.40
C ALA A 321 -6.44 -17.44 -7.29
N THR A 322 -6.52 -18.65 -6.74
CA THR A 322 -7.12 -19.81 -7.41
C THR A 322 -8.59 -19.57 -7.72
N GLU A 323 -9.15 -20.33 -8.66
CA GLU A 323 -10.60 -20.29 -8.94
C GLU A 323 -11.43 -20.63 -7.71
N ARG A 324 -10.91 -21.52 -6.85
CA ARG A 324 -11.47 -21.86 -5.55
C ARG A 324 -10.74 -21.10 -4.46
N ASP A 325 -11.02 -19.81 -4.39
CA ASP A 325 -10.46 -18.91 -3.37
C ASP A 325 -11.06 -19.17 -1.98
N LEU A 326 -10.73 -20.33 -1.40
CA LEU A 326 -11.23 -20.78 -0.09
C LEU A 326 -10.82 -19.83 1.04
N TYR A 327 -9.69 -19.13 0.87
CA TYR A 327 -9.14 -18.22 1.86
C TYR A 327 -9.61 -16.76 1.67
N ASP A 328 -10.45 -16.49 0.66
CA ASP A 328 -10.88 -15.13 0.25
C ASP A 328 -9.68 -14.18 0.05
N GLY A 329 -8.59 -14.71 -0.52
CA GLY A 329 -7.35 -13.99 -0.78
C GLY A 329 -7.49 -12.85 -1.78
N ARG A 330 -8.58 -12.82 -2.57
CA ARG A 330 -8.93 -11.67 -3.42
C ARG A 330 -9.41 -10.46 -2.63
N LEU A 331 -9.75 -10.63 -1.35
CA LEU A 331 -10.24 -9.57 -0.46
C LEU A 331 -11.40 -8.77 -1.07
N ASN A 332 -12.31 -9.45 -1.77
CA ASN A 332 -13.47 -8.84 -2.43
C ASN A 332 -14.34 -7.96 -1.50
N PRO A 333 -14.51 -8.28 -0.20
CA PRO A 333 -15.24 -7.41 0.73
C PRO A 333 -14.66 -6.00 0.83
N ASN A 334 -13.33 -5.83 0.77
CA ASN A 334 -12.68 -4.51 0.94
C ASN A 334 -13.13 -3.51 -0.13
N LEU A 335 -13.28 -3.96 -1.38
CA LEU A 335 -13.77 -3.09 -2.47
C LEU A 335 -15.21 -2.61 -2.20
N ARG A 336 -16.09 -3.52 -1.75
CA ARG A 336 -17.50 -3.21 -1.49
C ARG A 336 -17.64 -2.28 -0.29
N GLU A 337 -16.89 -2.54 0.78
CA GLU A 337 -16.86 -1.68 1.96
C GLU A 337 -16.24 -0.31 1.65
N GLY A 338 -15.20 -0.27 0.82
CA GLY A 338 -14.58 0.98 0.34
C GLY A 338 -15.59 1.87 -0.39
N GLN A 339 -16.38 1.32 -1.31
CA GLN A 339 -17.48 2.05 -1.99
C GLN A 339 -18.52 2.57 -0.98
N GLY A 340 -18.81 1.77 0.03
CA GLY A 340 -19.66 2.12 1.16
C GLY A 340 -19.19 3.34 1.95
N PHE A 341 -17.94 3.29 2.41
CA PHE A 341 -17.31 4.37 3.16
C PHE A 341 -17.09 5.63 2.31
N ASP A 342 -16.87 5.49 1.00
CA ASP A 342 -16.85 6.62 0.05
C ASP A 342 -18.20 7.36 -0.01
N GLY A 343 -19.30 6.66 0.25
CA GLY A 343 -20.63 7.25 0.47
C GLY A 343 -20.75 8.21 1.64
N LEU A 344 -19.84 8.08 2.61
CA LEU A 344 -19.83 8.81 3.87
C LEU A 344 -18.71 9.86 3.87
N ARG A 345 -17.47 9.45 4.14
CA ARG A 345 -16.31 10.35 4.30
C ARG A 345 -15.08 9.90 3.52
N GLY A 346 -15.17 8.81 2.75
CA GLY A 346 -14.04 8.22 2.05
C GLY A 346 -13.62 6.86 2.63
N PRO A 347 -12.94 6.01 1.83
CA PRO A 347 -12.45 4.72 2.28
C PRO A 347 -11.32 4.85 3.29
N VAL A 348 -11.15 3.81 4.11
CA VAL A 348 -9.97 3.65 4.98
C VAL A 348 -8.71 3.41 4.16
N LEU A 349 -7.55 3.83 4.69
CA LEU A 349 -6.24 3.59 4.08
C LEU A 349 -5.77 2.16 4.35
N TYR A 350 -5.45 1.41 3.29
CA TYR A 350 -5.23 -0.05 3.40
C TYR A 350 -3.80 -0.49 3.68
N GLY A 351 -2.80 0.34 3.47
CA GLY A 351 -1.42 -0.15 3.40
C GLY A 351 -0.58 0.57 2.37
N CYS A 352 -1.22 0.73 1.22
CA CYS A 352 -0.60 0.77 -0.09
C CYS A 352 -1.67 1.22 -1.12
N ASN A 353 -1.26 1.47 -2.36
CA ASN A 353 -2.13 1.82 -3.48
C ASN A 353 -2.95 3.09 -3.22
N PHE A 354 -2.37 4.06 -2.51
CA PHE A 354 -3.03 5.33 -2.28
C PHE A 354 -2.15 6.49 -2.73
N PHE A 355 -2.79 7.42 -3.42
CA PHE A 355 -2.21 8.73 -3.72
C PHE A 355 -2.62 9.67 -2.59
N MET A 356 -1.68 10.44 -2.08
CA MET A 356 -1.92 11.35 -0.96
C MET A 356 -1.37 12.73 -1.26
N LYS A 357 -2.11 13.75 -0.83
CA LYS A 357 -1.68 15.13 -0.86
C LYS A 357 -0.68 15.36 0.28
N ARG A 358 0.55 15.77 -0.04
CA ARG A 358 1.63 15.98 0.93
C ARG A 358 1.23 16.88 2.09
N GLU A 359 0.50 17.95 1.81
CA GLU A 359 0.07 18.89 2.84
C GLU A 359 -0.94 18.31 3.84
N ALA A 360 -1.66 17.24 3.47
CA ALA A 360 -2.56 16.56 4.39
C ALA A 360 -1.77 15.89 5.53
N ILE A 361 -0.53 15.47 5.28
CA ILE A 361 0.35 14.86 6.29
C ILE A 361 0.93 15.89 7.25
N HIS A 362 1.34 17.05 6.76
CA HIS A 362 1.96 18.10 7.60
C HIS A 362 0.94 18.74 8.58
N GLY A 363 -0.34 18.39 8.44
CA GLY A 363 -1.46 19.01 9.14
C GLY A 363 -1.70 20.41 8.57
N ALA A 364 -2.76 20.58 7.76
CA ALA A 364 -3.07 21.82 7.04
C ALA A 364 -3.20 23.09 7.91
N LYS A 365 -3.18 22.97 9.24
CA LYS A 365 -3.21 24.08 10.21
C LYS A 365 -1.85 24.44 10.83
N ASN A 366 -0.82 23.64 10.60
CA ASN A 366 0.47 23.72 11.31
C ASN A 366 1.52 24.59 10.62
N ILE A 367 1.24 25.12 9.42
CA ILE A 367 2.17 25.99 8.70
C ILE A 367 1.40 27.18 8.13
N ARG A 368 1.61 28.36 8.72
CA ARG A 368 1.16 29.66 8.21
C ARG A 368 2.36 30.51 7.81
N MET A 369 2.14 31.37 6.83
CA MET A 369 3.10 32.42 6.49
C MET A 369 3.27 33.33 7.72
N GLY A 370 4.47 33.34 8.32
CA GLY A 370 4.78 34.11 9.54
C GLY A 370 5.07 33.28 10.80
N ASP A 371 4.90 31.95 10.78
CA ASP A 371 5.21 31.11 11.96
C ASP A 371 6.67 31.24 12.40
N ASP A 372 6.89 31.20 13.71
CA ASP A 372 8.21 31.25 14.33
C ASP A 372 9.05 30.04 13.90
N LEU A 373 10.30 30.29 13.53
CA LEU A 373 11.21 29.24 13.10
C LEU A 373 11.49 28.23 14.22
N ASN A 374 11.46 28.66 15.48
CA ASN A 374 11.67 27.74 16.60
C ASN A 374 10.49 26.78 16.77
N GLU A 375 9.25 27.27 16.69
CA GLU A 375 8.05 26.42 16.71
C GLU A 375 8.06 25.41 15.54
N LEU A 376 8.46 25.85 14.34
CA LEU A 376 8.61 24.97 13.20
C LEU A 376 9.71 23.92 13.40
N LYS A 377 10.79 24.25 14.12
CA LYS A 377 11.84 23.27 14.47
C LYS A 377 11.37 22.24 15.48
N GLU A 378 10.50 22.61 16.41
CA GLU A 378 9.85 21.66 17.32
C GLU A 378 8.91 20.70 16.55
N LEU A 379 8.26 21.20 15.48
CA LEU A 379 7.34 20.41 14.66
C LEU A 379 8.06 19.50 13.65
N PHE A 380 8.94 20.07 12.82
CA PHE A 380 9.55 19.44 11.64
C PHE A 380 11.01 18.98 11.87
N GLY A 381 11.63 19.36 12.98
CA GLY A 381 13.03 19.06 13.28
C GLY A 381 14.00 20.15 12.89
N SER A 382 15.30 19.87 13.04
CA SER A 382 16.35 20.90 12.99
C SER A 382 16.73 21.38 11.58
N SER A 383 16.28 20.71 10.52
CA SER A 383 16.61 21.04 9.14
C SER A 383 15.89 22.31 8.66
N ASN A 384 16.66 23.36 8.37
CA ASN A 384 16.11 24.57 7.76
C ASN A 384 15.63 24.30 6.34
N GLU A 385 16.35 23.48 5.58
CA GLU A 385 16.00 23.06 4.23
C GLU A 385 14.64 22.39 4.15
N PHE A 386 14.38 21.43 5.04
CA PHE A 386 13.12 20.73 5.08
C PHE A 386 11.97 21.66 5.50
N ILE A 387 12.22 22.54 6.49
CA ILE A 387 11.25 23.56 6.88
C ILE A 387 10.93 24.51 5.72
N GLU A 388 11.94 25.00 4.99
CA GLU A 388 11.74 25.86 3.83
C GLU A 388 10.94 25.16 2.72
N ALA A 389 11.27 23.89 2.43
CA ALA A 389 10.52 23.06 1.48
C ALA A 389 9.05 22.90 1.87
N ALA A 390 8.77 22.72 3.17
CA ALA A 390 7.42 22.60 3.71
C ALA A 390 6.64 23.92 3.72
N ARG A 391 7.31 25.06 3.96
CA ARG A 391 6.70 26.41 3.99
C ARG A 391 6.38 26.94 2.59
N HIS A 392 7.35 26.90 1.68
CA HIS A 392 7.29 27.60 0.40
C HIS A 392 6.85 26.70 -0.76
N LYS A 393 5.72 26.00 -0.60
CA LYS A 393 5.21 24.98 -1.55
C LYS A 393 5.25 25.37 -3.03
N HIS A 394 4.90 26.62 -3.36
CA HIS A 394 4.83 27.11 -4.75
C HIS A 394 6.10 27.80 -5.25
N CYS A 395 7.07 28.06 -4.37
CA CYS A 395 8.27 28.83 -4.68
C CYS A 395 9.58 28.11 -4.35
N TYR A 396 9.51 26.99 -3.63
CA TYR A 396 10.66 26.15 -3.33
C TYR A 396 11.11 25.45 -4.59
N LYS A 397 12.31 25.80 -5.07
CA LYS A 397 12.99 25.07 -6.12
C LYS A 397 13.80 23.94 -5.47
N PRO A 398 13.57 22.67 -5.84
CA PRO A 398 14.35 21.58 -5.29
C PRO A 398 15.85 21.79 -5.50
N LYS A 399 16.67 21.42 -4.50
CA LYS A 399 18.13 21.65 -4.52
C LYS A 399 18.89 20.66 -5.39
N LEU A 400 18.24 19.59 -5.86
CA LEU A 400 18.86 18.64 -6.77
C LEU A 400 19.04 19.32 -8.14
N ALA A 401 20.28 19.42 -8.60
CA ALA A 401 20.60 20.00 -9.90
C ALA A 401 20.09 19.11 -11.05
N GLU A 402 19.96 19.68 -12.24
CA GLU A 402 19.48 18.96 -13.44
C GLU A 402 20.37 17.76 -13.82
N ASP A 403 21.66 17.81 -13.46
CA ASP A 403 22.61 16.70 -13.63
C ASP A 403 22.39 15.53 -12.65
N ARG A 404 21.35 15.63 -11.80
CA ARG A 404 20.98 14.67 -10.74
C ARG A 404 22.11 14.37 -9.77
N LYS A 405 23.11 15.26 -9.67
CA LYS A 405 24.23 15.10 -8.76
C LYS A 405 23.97 15.89 -7.48
N PRO A 406 23.77 15.22 -6.34
CA PRO A 406 23.67 15.94 -5.08
C PRO A 406 25.00 16.63 -4.76
N SER A 407 24.94 17.92 -4.42
CA SER A 407 26.10 18.64 -3.90
C SER A 407 26.57 18.04 -2.57
N GLY A 408 27.82 18.27 -2.17
CA GLY A 408 28.31 17.77 -0.88
C GLY A 408 27.50 18.29 0.32
N ALA A 409 26.93 19.49 0.21
CA ALA A 409 26.02 20.05 1.22
C ALA A 409 24.66 19.33 1.21
N LEU A 410 24.07 19.13 0.03
CA LEU A 410 22.81 18.38 -0.10
C LEU A 410 22.97 16.94 0.41
N GLN A 411 24.07 16.26 0.09
CA GLN A 411 24.31 14.89 0.57
C GLN A 411 24.33 14.80 2.10
N LYS A 412 24.96 15.77 2.78
CA LYS A 412 24.97 15.84 4.26
C LYS A 412 23.57 16.10 4.81
N GLU A 413 22.81 16.97 4.14
CA GLU A 413 21.42 17.24 4.51
C GLU A 413 20.54 16.00 4.39
N LEU A 414 20.67 15.24 3.29
CA LEU A 414 19.95 13.99 3.10
C LEU A 414 20.30 12.93 4.16
N GLN A 415 21.58 12.85 4.55
CA GLN A 415 22.02 11.98 5.63
C GLN A 415 21.42 12.40 6.99
N LEU A 416 21.34 13.70 7.27
CA LEU A 416 20.70 14.24 8.47
C LEU A 416 19.21 13.85 8.52
N LEU A 417 18.48 14.07 7.42
CA LEU A 417 17.05 13.78 7.32
C LEU A 417 16.74 12.28 7.42
N ALA A 418 17.67 11.43 6.98
CA ALA A 418 17.57 9.97 7.08
C ALA A 418 18.13 9.39 8.39
N SER A 419 18.62 10.24 9.30
CA SER A 419 19.18 9.80 10.59
C SER A 419 18.10 9.34 11.57
N PHE A 420 18.44 8.43 12.47
CA PHE A 420 17.50 7.94 13.49
C PHE A 420 17.26 8.96 14.61
N THR A 421 18.19 9.90 14.81
CA THR A 421 18.10 10.95 15.84
C THR A 421 17.28 12.14 15.40
N TYR A 422 16.97 12.27 14.09
CA TYR A 422 16.25 13.41 13.55
C TYR A 422 14.90 13.65 14.25
N ASP A 423 14.17 12.58 14.56
CA ASP A 423 12.84 12.66 15.16
C ASP A 423 12.89 12.91 16.69
N ALA A 424 14.08 12.78 17.30
CA ALA A 424 14.24 12.89 18.75
C ALA A 424 13.89 14.31 19.23
N GLY A 425 12.92 14.41 20.13
CA GLY A 425 12.46 15.69 20.67
C GLY A 425 11.49 16.47 19.78
N THR A 426 11.14 15.96 18.59
CA THR A 426 10.22 16.64 17.65
C THR A 426 8.78 16.11 17.77
N GLN A 427 7.84 16.80 17.11
CA GLN A 427 6.47 16.29 16.87
C GLN A 427 6.34 15.45 15.60
N TRP A 428 7.44 15.26 14.86
CA TRP A 428 7.49 14.34 13.72
C TRP A 428 7.26 12.91 14.22
N GLY A 429 6.36 12.19 13.56
CA GLY A 429 5.92 10.88 14.01
C GLY A 429 4.89 10.92 15.14
N LYS A 430 4.47 12.09 15.63
CA LYS A 430 3.47 12.22 16.71
C LYS A 430 2.23 12.96 16.24
N GLN A 431 2.43 14.13 15.65
CA GLN A 431 1.34 15.03 15.22
C GLN A 431 1.61 15.72 13.87
N ALA A 432 2.88 15.81 13.46
CA ALA A 432 3.30 16.53 12.24
C ALA A 432 3.60 15.61 11.04
N SER A 433 3.43 14.29 11.21
CA SER A 433 3.58 13.29 10.15
C SER A 433 2.80 12.01 10.49
N LEU A 434 3.07 10.90 9.78
CA LEU A 434 2.47 9.60 10.10
C LEU A 434 2.81 9.18 11.53
N TYR A 435 1.81 8.75 12.30
CA TYR A 435 1.96 8.46 13.72
C TYR A 435 2.80 7.19 13.97
N ASN A 436 3.85 7.32 14.78
CA ASN A 436 4.85 6.30 15.12
C ASN A 436 4.36 5.31 16.20
N GLY A 437 3.05 5.17 16.41
CA GLY A 437 2.46 4.35 17.47
C GLY A 437 2.93 2.90 17.49
N TYR A 438 3.17 2.36 18.70
CA TYR A 438 3.54 0.96 18.91
C TYR A 438 2.35 0.03 18.69
N MET A 439 2.41 -0.83 17.66
CA MET A 439 1.69 -2.10 17.64
C MET A 439 2.61 -3.22 17.16
N LYS A 440 2.44 -4.43 17.73
CA LYS A 440 3.25 -5.62 17.43
C LYS A 440 3.18 -5.96 15.92
N PRO A 441 4.28 -6.40 15.30
CA PRO A 441 4.41 -6.59 13.85
C PRO A 441 3.48 -7.64 13.25
N ASP A 442 3.01 -8.63 14.03
CA ASP A 442 2.22 -9.77 13.51
C ASP A 442 0.74 -9.45 13.25
N ARG A 443 0.33 -8.16 13.29
CA ARG A 443 -1.05 -7.71 13.06
C ARG A 443 -1.11 -6.47 12.17
N LEU A 444 -0.37 -6.43 11.07
CA LEU A 444 -0.61 -5.44 10.01
C LEU A 444 -1.70 -5.97 9.06
N SER A 445 -2.97 -5.90 9.48
CA SER A 445 -4.10 -5.92 8.55
C SER A 445 -4.42 -4.50 8.10
N SER A 446 -5.04 -4.36 6.93
CA SER A 446 -5.45 -3.10 6.30
C SER A 446 -6.29 -2.19 7.21
N SER A 447 -6.95 -2.72 8.23
CA SER A 447 -7.70 -1.98 9.25
C SER A 447 -6.80 -1.20 10.22
N ASN A 448 -5.57 -1.65 10.45
CA ASN A 448 -4.69 -1.13 11.51
C ASN A 448 -3.86 0.08 11.08
N MET A 449 -3.74 0.32 9.76
CA MET A 449 -3.04 1.49 9.24
C MET A 449 -3.82 2.79 9.53
N VAL A 450 -5.14 2.74 9.68
CA VAL A 450 -5.96 3.92 10.05
C VAL A 450 -5.56 4.52 11.40
N SER A 451 -5.23 3.69 12.40
CA SER A 451 -4.77 4.19 13.72
C SER A 451 -3.33 4.72 13.70
N VAL A 452 -2.54 4.29 12.72
CA VAL A 452 -1.12 4.65 12.53
C VAL A 452 -0.97 5.88 11.62
N LEU A 453 -1.93 6.18 10.75
CA LEU A 453 -1.79 7.27 9.78
C LEU A 453 -2.41 8.61 10.23
N LEU A 454 -3.42 8.60 11.10
CA LEU A 454 -4.20 9.81 11.41
C LEU A 454 -4.46 9.95 12.91
N ASN A 455 -3.44 10.35 13.66
CA ASN A 455 -3.64 10.93 15.00
C ASN A 455 -3.89 12.44 14.90
N GLY A 456 -4.83 12.82 14.03
CA GLY A 456 -5.45 14.14 13.96
C GLY A 456 -6.96 13.99 14.19
N ARG A 457 -7.61 15.02 14.74
CA ARG A 457 -9.03 15.14 15.17
C ARG A 457 -10.14 14.52 14.28
N LEU A 458 -9.85 13.92 13.12
CA LEU A 458 -10.80 13.06 12.42
C LEU A 458 -10.89 11.63 13.01
N GLY A 459 -9.82 11.14 13.66
CA GLY A 459 -9.80 9.82 14.31
C GLY A 459 -10.43 9.79 15.70
N SER A 460 -10.63 10.95 16.35
CA SER A 460 -11.19 11.03 17.70
C SER A 460 -12.66 10.61 17.77
N ASP A 461 -13.43 10.79 16.70
CA ASP A 461 -14.85 10.40 16.69
C ASP A 461 -15.03 8.88 16.49
N MET A 462 -14.08 8.21 15.80
CA MET A 462 -14.05 6.74 15.69
C MET A 462 -13.39 6.07 16.90
N ALA A 463 -12.41 6.73 17.52
CA ALA A 463 -11.74 6.23 18.73
C ALA A 463 -12.64 6.29 19.98
N LEU A 464 -13.65 7.17 20.00
CA LEU A 464 -14.64 7.21 21.09
C LEU A 464 -15.47 5.92 21.15
N LEU A 465 -15.77 5.32 19.99
CA LEU A 465 -16.53 4.06 19.92
C LEU A 465 -15.71 2.86 20.44
N TRP A 466 -14.38 2.90 20.27
CA TRP A 466 -13.46 1.85 20.75
C TRP A 466 -13.00 2.05 22.20
N ARG A 467 -13.12 3.25 22.75
CA ARG A 467 -12.83 3.53 24.17
C ARG A 467 -14.04 3.34 25.11
N MET A 468 -15.22 3.10 24.54
CA MET A 468 -16.45 2.78 25.29
C MET A 468 -16.72 1.26 25.39
N VAL A 469 -15.85 0.42 24.83
CA VAL A 469 -15.77 -1.04 25.05
C VAL A 469 -14.50 -1.29 25.87
#